data_AF-A0A349YMM9-F1
#
_entry.id   AF-A0A349YMM9-F1
#
_cell.length_a   1.000
_cell.length_b   1.000
_cell.length_c   1.000
_cell.angle_alpha   90.00
_cell.angle_beta   90.00
_cell.angle_gamma   90.00
#
_symmetry.space_group_name_H-M   'P 1'
#
loop_
_entity.id
_entity.type
_entity.pdbx_description
1 polymer ?
#
loop_
_entity_poly.entity_id
_entity_poly.type
_entity_poly.pdbx_seq_one_letter_code
_entity_poly.pdbx_strand_id
1 'polypeptide(L)'
;MDIVMEENFQFYRTVQSMENTRRVLISHSRQYKVYGDFVVKIFENLNIDITKLFIYTSDNRMTAPNDVEIFDYLKDSFRENIYVIYIISKYFYDSNPCILETGAAWATNKNYSNLIVDIEPNEIDKPIDAPDISVRIGDIEKIDLESMIKFVRIVLGKINCPSPSDLIIRNAIDQAVTVYSELIKKLKAFKPIRKYQAHPLCKARNCNQPMDLVHDEKGNVIYRCTNPLCSICNDVKIY
;
A
#
# COMPACT_ATOMS: atom_id res chain seq x y z
N MET A 1 -18.45 -12.27 -6.92
CA MET A 1 -17.86 -10.91 -7.05
C MET A 1 -16.41 -11.13 -7.42
N ASP A 2 -16.03 -10.75 -8.63
CA ASP A 2 -14.68 -10.98 -9.14
C ASP A 2 -13.66 -10.19 -8.31
N ILE A 3 -12.50 -10.80 -8.03
CA ILE A 3 -11.36 -10.19 -7.30
C ILE A 3 -11.00 -8.82 -7.90
N VAL A 4 -11.21 -8.66 -9.22
CA VAL A 4 -11.00 -7.42 -9.98
C VAL A 4 -11.92 -6.28 -9.54
N MET A 5 -13.15 -6.57 -9.11
CA MET A 5 -14.08 -5.54 -8.65
C MET A 5 -13.70 -5.00 -7.27
N GLU A 6 -13.17 -5.84 -6.37
CA GLU A 6 -12.73 -5.41 -5.02
C GLU A 6 -11.49 -4.50 -5.03
N GLU A 7 -10.65 -4.59 -6.06
CA GLU A 7 -9.38 -3.84 -6.09
C GLU A 7 -9.51 -2.45 -6.75
N ASN A 8 -10.52 -2.20 -7.58
CA ASN A 8 -10.75 -0.90 -8.24
C ASN A 8 -11.42 0.17 -7.35
N PHE A 9 -11.52 -0.07 -6.04
CA PHE A 9 -12.37 0.73 -5.15
C PHE A 9 -11.69 1.97 -4.54
N GLN A 10 -10.36 2.14 -4.59
CA GLN A 10 -9.67 3.04 -3.65
C GLN A 10 -10.01 4.50 -3.87
N PHE A 11 -10.04 4.95 -5.12
CA PHE A 11 -10.61 6.26 -5.37
C PHE A 11 -12.12 6.15 -5.67
N TYR A 12 -12.70 5.00 -6.11
CA TYR A 12 -14.08 4.92 -6.66
C TYR A 12 -15.09 5.52 -5.71
N ARG A 13 -14.79 5.30 -4.43
CA ARG A 13 -15.57 5.76 -3.31
C ARG A 13 -15.43 7.29 -3.12
N THR A 14 -14.29 7.92 -3.38
CA THR A 14 -13.99 9.34 -3.11
C THR A 14 -15.06 10.38 -3.53
N VAL A 15 -15.96 10.09 -4.47
CA VAL A 15 -16.76 11.09 -5.17
C VAL A 15 -18.04 11.59 -4.47
N GLN A 16 -18.53 11.02 -3.36
CA GLN A 16 -19.81 11.48 -2.79
C GLN A 16 -19.79 12.50 -1.63
N SER A 17 -18.65 13.09 -1.26
CA SER A 17 -18.71 14.30 -0.40
C SER A 17 -17.49 15.19 -0.53
N MET A 18 -17.58 16.29 -1.29
CA MET A 18 -16.54 17.32 -1.22
C MET A 18 -17.11 18.73 -1.37
N GLU A 19 -17.39 19.35 -0.22
CA GLU A 19 -17.04 20.77 -0.02
C GLU A 19 -15.50 20.92 -0.11
N ASN A 20 -15.02 22.16 -0.26
CA ASN A 20 -13.65 22.62 -0.54
C ASN A 20 -12.51 22.17 0.44
N THR A 21 -12.70 21.07 1.18
CA THR A 21 -11.81 20.56 2.23
C THR A 21 -10.67 19.74 1.64
N ARG A 22 -9.46 19.93 2.16
CA ARG A 22 -8.29 19.11 1.80
C ARG A 22 -8.35 17.75 2.51
N ARG A 23 -8.08 16.67 1.76
CA ARG A 23 -8.10 15.29 2.28
C ARG A 23 -6.85 14.52 1.92
N VAL A 24 -6.60 13.43 2.62
CA VAL A 24 -5.49 12.50 2.40
C VAL A 24 -6.03 11.19 1.88
N LEU A 25 -5.46 10.69 0.79
CA LEU A 25 -5.72 9.34 0.30
C LEU A 25 -4.53 8.44 0.66
N ILE A 26 -4.80 7.26 1.21
CA ILE A 26 -3.77 6.22 1.44
C ILE A 26 -3.93 5.14 0.38
N SER A 27 -3.07 5.15 -0.64
CA SER A 27 -3.03 4.13 -1.69
C SER A 27 -2.06 3.01 -1.32
N HIS A 28 -2.55 1.76 -1.35
CA HIS A 28 -1.80 0.61 -0.86
C HIS A 28 -2.30 -0.70 -1.49
N SER A 29 -1.46 -1.73 -1.53
CA SER A 29 -1.93 -3.09 -1.86
C SER A 29 -2.65 -3.73 -0.66
N ARG A 30 -3.72 -4.49 -0.90
CA ARG A 30 -4.50 -5.19 0.14
C ARG A 30 -3.64 -6.06 1.07
N GLN A 31 -2.64 -6.73 0.53
CA GLN A 31 -1.74 -7.63 1.26
C GLN A 31 -0.96 -6.89 2.35
N TYR A 32 -0.67 -5.61 2.13
CA TYR A 32 0.07 -4.73 3.02
C TYR A 32 -0.80 -3.63 3.65
N LYS A 33 -2.10 -3.89 3.78
CA LYS A 33 -3.06 -3.07 4.55
C LYS A 33 -2.53 -2.69 5.94
N VAL A 34 -1.83 -3.60 6.61
CA VAL A 34 -1.29 -3.34 7.97
C VAL A 34 -0.39 -2.10 8.04
N TYR A 35 0.33 -1.76 6.97
CA TYR A 35 1.10 -0.53 6.91
C TYR A 35 0.22 0.73 6.78
N GLY A 36 -0.90 0.62 6.06
CA GLY A 36 -1.92 1.67 6.02
C GLY A 36 -2.57 1.88 7.39
N ASP A 37 -2.88 0.80 8.09
CA ASP A 37 -3.42 0.83 9.45
C ASP A 37 -2.44 1.48 10.43
N PHE A 38 -1.15 1.15 10.31
CA PHE A 38 -0.07 1.79 11.06
C PHE A 38 -0.04 3.31 10.85
N VAL A 39 -0.13 3.77 9.60
CA VAL A 39 -0.18 5.21 9.28
C VAL A 39 -1.41 5.87 9.89
N VAL A 40 -2.59 5.29 9.69
CA VAL A 40 -3.85 5.78 10.28
C VAL A 40 -3.72 5.90 11.79
N LYS A 41 -3.12 4.91 12.45
CA LYS A 41 -2.96 4.91 13.91
C LYS A 41 -2.10 6.06 14.42
N ILE A 42 -1.06 6.46 13.68
CA ILE A 42 -0.25 7.64 14.02
C ILE A 42 -1.15 8.88 14.08
N PHE A 43 -1.98 9.10 13.06
CA PHE A 43 -2.86 10.27 13.02
C PHE A 43 -4.01 10.19 14.04
N GLU A 44 -4.54 9.01 14.34
CA GLU A 44 -5.48 8.81 15.45
C GLU A 44 -4.85 9.19 16.81
N ASN A 45 -3.60 8.77 17.06
CA ASN A 45 -2.88 9.09 18.29
C ASN A 45 -2.58 10.60 18.41
N LEU A 46 -2.64 11.34 17.29
CA LEU A 46 -2.56 12.80 17.23
C LEU A 46 -3.92 13.49 17.33
N ASN A 47 -5.01 12.73 17.57
CA ASN A 47 -6.40 13.21 17.63
C ASN A 47 -6.89 13.85 16.32
N ILE A 48 -6.36 13.40 15.18
CA ILE A 48 -6.86 13.83 13.87
C ILE A 48 -8.15 13.06 13.56
N ASP A 49 -9.17 13.77 13.06
CA ASP A 49 -10.42 13.17 12.60
C ASP A 49 -10.19 12.46 11.25
N ILE A 50 -9.67 11.25 11.33
CA ILE A 50 -9.40 10.39 10.17
C ILE A 50 -10.66 10.13 9.33
N THR A 51 -11.85 10.07 9.96
CA THR A 51 -13.10 9.76 9.24
C THR A 51 -13.52 10.85 8.28
N LYS A 52 -13.13 12.10 8.58
CA LYS A 52 -13.41 13.28 7.75
C LYS A 52 -12.29 13.63 6.79
N LEU A 53 -11.04 13.42 7.22
CA LEU A 53 -9.84 13.94 6.54
C LEU A 53 -9.12 12.88 5.71
N PHE A 54 -9.32 11.60 5.99
CA PHE A 54 -8.66 10.51 5.28
C PHE A 54 -9.66 9.71 4.44
N ILE A 55 -9.17 9.25 3.29
CA ILE A 55 -9.80 8.29 2.41
C ILE A 55 -8.92 7.05 2.45
N TYR A 56 -9.46 5.98 3.02
CA TYR A 56 -8.75 4.73 3.19
C TYR A 56 -9.75 3.58 3.13
N THR A 57 -9.90 2.98 1.94
CA THR A 57 -10.99 2.03 1.65
C THR A 57 -10.86 0.69 2.36
N SER A 58 -9.69 0.43 2.93
CA SER A 58 -9.46 -0.74 3.78
C SER A 58 -9.99 -0.55 5.21
N ASP A 59 -10.47 0.64 5.56
CA ASP A 59 -11.17 0.92 6.81
C ASP A 59 -12.64 1.29 6.52
N ASN A 60 -13.55 0.53 7.11
CA ASN A 60 -14.99 0.72 6.91
C ASN A 60 -15.49 2.08 7.43
N ARG A 61 -14.78 2.73 8.37
CA ARG A 61 -15.11 4.06 8.90
C ARG A 61 -14.83 5.18 7.89
N MET A 62 -13.98 4.92 6.90
CA MET A 62 -13.44 5.90 5.94
C MET A 62 -13.83 5.56 4.49
N THR A 63 -14.84 4.71 4.32
CA THR A 63 -15.40 4.42 2.99
C THR A 63 -16.49 5.41 2.65
N ALA A 64 -16.53 5.81 1.39
CA ALA A 64 -17.58 6.68 0.90
C ALA A 64 -18.86 5.92 0.53
N PRO A 65 -19.98 6.63 0.33
CA PRO A 65 -21.26 6.05 -0.09
C PRO A 65 -21.15 5.27 -1.41
N ASN A 66 -21.94 4.19 -1.50
CA ASN A 66 -22.04 3.36 -2.69
C ASN A 66 -22.72 4.13 -3.85
N ASP A 67 -22.40 3.76 -5.10
CA ASP A 67 -23.07 4.11 -6.37
C ASP A 67 -22.48 5.28 -7.20
N VAL A 68 -21.35 5.03 -7.88
CA VAL A 68 -20.85 5.88 -8.99
C VAL A 68 -20.42 4.99 -10.18
N GLU A 69 -20.23 5.49 -11.40
CA GLU A 69 -19.58 4.74 -12.49
C GLU A 69 -18.07 5.00 -12.52
N ILE A 70 -17.26 3.97 -12.81
CA ILE A 70 -15.80 3.97 -12.66
C ILE A 70 -15.06 4.99 -13.57
N PHE A 71 -15.74 5.56 -14.58
CA PHE A 71 -15.14 6.48 -15.55
C PHE A 71 -15.32 7.96 -15.19
N ASP A 72 -16.44 8.37 -14.61
CA ASP A 72 -16.60 9.74 -14.04
C ASP A 72 -15.71 9.94 -12.82
N TYR A 73 -15.49 8.85 -12.13
CA TYR A 73 -14.64 8.67 -10.98
C TYR A 73 -13.16 9.10 -11.20
N LEU A 74 -12.52 8.72 -12.32
CA LEU A 74 -11.12 9.10 -12.60
C LEU A 74 -10.94 10.61 -12.89
N LYS A 75 -11.99 11.30 -13.33
CA LYS A 75 -11.96 12.75 -13.63
C LYS A 75 -12.02 13.62 -12.37
N ASP A 76 -12.77 13.20 -11.35
CA ASP A 76 -12.92 13.94 -10.09
C ASP A 76 -11.86 13.58 -9.03
N SER A 77 -11.16 12.45 -9.21
CA SER A 77 -10.20 11.88 -8.25
C SER A 77 -8.91 12.68 -8.05
N PHE A 78 -8.68 13.72 -8.87
CA PHE A 78 -7.39 14.42 -8.88
C PHE A 78 -7.57 15.94 -8.85
N ARG A 79 -8.49 16.40 -8.01
CA ARG A 79 -8.58 17.80 -7.60
C ARG A 79 -7.35 18.15 -6.74
N GLU A 80 -6.86 19.39 -6.85
CA GLU A 80 -5.68 19.89 -6.10
C GLU A 80 -5.81 19.78 -4.56
N ASN A 81 -7.00 19.50 -4.03
CA ASN A 81 -7.28 19.36 -2.62
C ASN A 81 -7.00 17.95 -2.06
N ILE A 82 -6.58 16.98 -2.88
CA ILE A 82 -6.23 15.63 -2.40
C ILE A 82 -4.71 15.49 -2.29
N TYR A 83 -4.24 15.06 -1.13
CA TYR A 83 -2.85 14.66 -0.90
C TYR A 83 -2.75 13.13 -0.90
N VAL A 84 -1.80 12.55 -1.63
CA VAL A 84 -1.70 11.08 -1.75
C VAL A 84 -0.51 10.54 -0.96
N ILE A 85 -0.73 9.48 -0.18
CA ILE A 85 0.30 8.68 0.46
C ILE A 85 0.33 7.32 -0.26
N TYR A 86 1.43 7.03 -0.95
CA TYR A 86 1.65 5.72 -1.56
C TYR A 86 2.41 4.81 -0.62
N ILE A 87 1.84 3.65 -0.32
CA ILE A 87 2.55 2.56 0.36
C ILE A 87 3.13 1.65 -0.72
N ILE A 88 4.36 1.98 -1.12
CA ILE A 88 5.07 1.34 -2.23
C ILE A 88 5.67 0.02 -1.76
N SER A 89 5.31 -1.05 -2.45
CA SER A 89 5.75 -2.41 -2.16
C SER A 89 5.71 -3.29 -3.41
N LYS A 90 6.29 -4.49 -3.36
CA LYS A 90 6.20 -5.45 -4.47
C LYS A 90 4.75 -5.81 -4.78
N TYR A 91 3.89 -5.96 -3.77
CA TYR A 91 2.45 -6.16 -3.97
C TYR A 91 1.75 -4.94 -4.58
N PHE A 92 2.23 -3.73 -4.31
CA PHE A 92 1.72 -2.51 -4.94
C PHE A 92 1.96 -2.55 -6.45
N TYR A 93 3.18 -2.87 -6.89
CA TYR A 93 3.50 -3.05 -8.32
C TYR A 93 2.88 -4.30 -8.93
N ASP A 94 2.48 -5.28 -8.12
CA ASP A 94 1.75 -6.44 -8.61
C ASP A 94 0.23 -6.19 -8.78
N SER A 95 -0.27 -5.08 -8.23
CA SER A 95 -1.68 -4.70 -8.28
C SER A 95 -1.96 -3.80 -9.49
N ASN A 96 -2.77 -4.31 -10.43
CA ASN A 96 -3.23 -3.53 -11.58
C ASN A 96 -3.93 -2.22 -11.17
N PRO A 97 -4.84 -2.24 -10.18
CA PRO A 97 -5.53 -1.01 -9.78
C PRO A 97 -4.58 0.00 -9.16
N CYS A 98 -3.69 -0.39 -8.25
CA CYS A 98 -2.72 0.53 -7.65
C CYS A 98 -1.84 1.22 -8.72
N ILE A 99 -1.42 0.49 -9.76
CA ILE A 99 -0.63 1.08 -10.86
C ILE A 99 -1.46 2.06 -11.68
N LEU A 100 -2.69 1.68 -12.07
CA LEU A 100 -3.57 2.55 -12.85
C LEU A 100 -3.91 3.84 -12.09
N GLU A 101 -4.20 3.70 -10.81
CA GLU A 101 -4.45 4.76 -9.86
C GLU A 101 -3.26 5.72 -9.73
N THR A 102 -2.06 5.18 -9.57
CA THR A 102 -0.81 5.96 -9.46
C THR A 102 -0.48 6.67 -10.77
N GLY A 103 -0.65 6.00 -11.91
CA GLY A 103 -0.43 6.59 -13.22
C GLY A 103 -1.36 7.78 -13.49
N ALA A 104 -2.64 7.63 -13.14
CA ALA A 104 -3.61 8.73 -13.23
C ALA A 104 -3.26 9.89 -12.30
N ALA A 105 -2.82 9.59 -11.08
CA ALA A 105 -2.38 10.59 -10.11
C ALA A 105 -1.14 11.36 -10.55
N TRP A 106 -0.08 10.68 -10.98
CA TRP A 106 1.14 11.34 -11.44
C TRP A 106 0.93 12.22 -12.67
N ALA A 107 -0.04 11.89 -13.51
CA ALA A 107 -0.38 12.73 -14.65
C ALA A 107 -1.08 14.05 -14.28
N THR A 108 -1.63 14.17 -13.06
CA THR A 108 -2.61 15.22 -12.73
C THR A 108 -2.38 15.91 -11.37
N ASN A 109 -1.72 15.26 -10.42
CA ASN A 109 -1.51 15.73 -9.05
C ASN A 109 -0.05 15.51 -8.61
N LYS A 110 0.62 16.61 -8.26
CA LYS A 110 2.03 16.62 -7.85
C LYS A 110 2.24 16.50 -6.33
N ASN A 111 1.15 16.42 -5.56
CA ASN A 111 1.21 16.47 -4.10
C ASN A 111 1.09 15.08 -3.49
N TYR A 112 2.23 14.41 -3.28
CA TYR A 112 2.24 13.08 -2.70
C TYR A 112 3.52 12.76 -1.92
N SER A 113 3.46 11.70 -1.10
CA SER A 113 4.59 11.09 -0.42
C SER A 113 4.60 9.58 -0.58
N ASN A 114 5.80 9.01 -0.46
CA ASN A 114 6.01 7.57 -0.55
C ASN A 114 6.41 7.00 0.81
N LEU A 115 5.80 5.89 1.18
CA LEU A 115 6.21 5.02 2.27
C LEU A 115 6.63 3.68 1.66
N ILE A 116 7.91 3.35 1.76
CA ILE A 116 8.53 2.25 1.01
C ILE A 116 8.70 1.04 1.93
N VAL A 117 8.18 -0.13 1.52
CA VAL A 117 8.15 -1.34 2.34
C VAL A 117 9.29 -2.29 1.98
N ASP A 118 9.22 -2.95 0.83
CA ASP A 118 10.07 -4.09 0.44
C ASP A 118 10.66 -3.93 -0.97
N ILE A 119 10.84 -2.68 -1.38
CA ILE A 119 11.43 -2.30 -2.68
C ILE A 119 12.67 -1.47 -2.44
N GLU A 120 13.72 -1.71 -3.24
CA GLU A 120 14.93 -0.91 -3.19
C GLU A 120 14.73 0.44 -3.90
N PRO A 121 15.35 1.53 -3.42
CA PRO A 121 15.08 2.87 -3.99
C PRO A 121 15.35 3.00 -5.49
N ASN A 122 16.24 2.17 -6.04
CA ASN A 122 16.56 2.13 -7.47
C ASN A 122 15.57 1.31 -8.32
N GLU A 123 14.71 0.50 -7.70
CA GLU A 123 13.66 -0.29 -8.34
C GLU A 123 12.32 0.46 -8.40
N ILE A 124 12.21 1.60 -7.72
CA ILE A 124 11.04 2.48 -7.83
C ILE A 124 11.13 3.20 -9.17
N ASP A 125 10.13 2.99 -10.03
CA ASP A 125 10.02 3.71 -11.29
C ASP A 125 10.06 5.21 -11.03
N LYS A 126 10.87 5.94 -11.81
CA LYS A 126 11.05 7.37 -11.62
C LYS A 126 9.74 8.09 -11.97
N PRO A 127 9.06 8.71 -10.99
CA PRO A 127 7.86 9.47 -11.27
C PRO A 127 8.16 10.70 -12.13
N ILE A 128 7.12 11.26 -12.76
CA ILE A 128 7.21 12.49 -13.56
C ILE A 128 7.67 13.68 -12.70
N ASP A 129 7.22 13.73 -11.45
CA ASP A 129 7.60 14.73 -10.45
C ASP A 129 8.18 14.03 -9.21
N ALA A 130 9.00 14.71 -8.41
CA ALA A 130 9.53 14.12 -7.18
C ALA A 130 8.48 14.15 -6.03
N PRO A 131 8.44 13.12 -5.16
CA PRO A 131 7.58 13.14 -3.97
C PRO A 131 8.03 14.23 -2.97
N ASP A 132 7.09 14.75 -2.17
CA ASP A 132 7.37 15.69 -1.07
C ASP A 132 8.32 15.05 -0.03
N ILE A 133 8.16 13.75 0.22
CA ILE A 133 9.10 12.92 1.00
C ILE A 133 8.94 11.44 0.64
N SER A 134 10.03 10.68 0.80
CA SER A 134 10.00 9.21 0.78
C SER A 134 10.58 8.68 2.08
N VAL A 135 9.89 7.76 2.75
CA VAL A 135 10.35 7.15 4.01
C VAL A 135 10.29 5.63 3.91
N ARG A 136 11.33 4.93 4.36
CA ARG A 136 11.32 3.46 4.43
C ARG A 136 10.62 3.03 5.71
N ILE A 137 9.61 2.18 5.57
CA ILE A 137 8.77 1.69 6.67
C ILE A 137 8.72 0.17 6.75
N GLY A 138 9.53 -0.55 5.94
CA GLY A 138 9.52 -2.02 5.92
C GLY A 138 9.75 -2.65 7.29
N ASP A 139 10.76 -2.17 8.02
CA ASP A 139 11.01 -2.48 9.43
C ASP A 139 10.66 -1.25 10.28
N ILE A 140 9.42 -1.21 10.79
CA ILE A 140 8.93 -0.06 11.57
C ILE A 140 9.62 0.08 12.93
N GLU A 141 10.32 -0.94 13.44
CA GLU A 141 11.11 -0.84 14.68
C GLU A 141 12.43 -0.09 14.45
N LYS A 142 12.89 -0.01 13.20
CA LYS A 142 14.13 0.67 12.78
C LYS A 142 13.86 1.82 11.83
N ILE A 143 12.67 2.37 11.91
CA ILE A 143 12.24 3.47 11.05
C ILE A 143 13.11 4.71 11.30
N ASP A 144 13.44 5.44 10.23
CA ASP A 144 14.09 6.74 10.37
C ASP A 144 13.09 7.74 10.96
N LEU A 145 13.23 8.00 12.25
CA LEU A 145 12.30 8.80 13.03
C LEU A 145 12.24 10.25 12.55
N GLU A 146 13.37 10.83 12.15
CA GLU A 146 13.42 12.22 11.67
C GLU A 146 12.64 12.35 10.36
N SER A 147 12.85 11.41 9.43
CA SER A 147 12.10 11.34 8.18
C SER A 147 10.60 11.11 8.42
N MET A 148 10.23 10.25 9.38
CA MET A 148 8.82 10.03 9.72
C MET A 148 8.16 11.24 10.37
N ILE A 149 8.83 11.94 11.27
CA ILE A 149 8.32 13.18 11.86
C ILE A 149 8.09 14.22 10.76
N LYS A 150 9.05 14.36 9.84
CA LYS A 150 8.92 15.25 8.67
C LYS A 150 7.73 14.85 7.79
N PHE A 151 7.54 13.56 7.53
CA PHE A 151 6.38 13.04 6.81
C PHE A 151 5.06 13.41 7.49
N VAL A 152 4.93 13.19 8.81
CA VAL A 152 3.72 13.55 9.56
C VAL A 152 3.44 15.06 9.47
N ARG A 153 4.47 15.90 9.62
CA ARG A 153 4.34 17.36 9.48
C ARG A 153 3.85 17.78 8.09
N ILE A 154 4.37 17.17 7.04
CA ILE A 154 3.93 17.44 5.66
C ILE A 154 2.44 17.11 5.53
N VAL A 155 2.02 15.92 5.97
CA VAL A 155 0.61 15.50 5.89
C VAL A 155 -0.29 16.47 6.67
N LEU A 156 0.05 16.79 7.93
CA LEU A 156 -0.71 17.75 8.76
C LEU A 156 -0.83 19.12 8.08
N GLY A 157 0.26 19.62 7.47
CA GLY A 157 0.25 20.87 6.72
C GLY A 157 -0.67 20.84 5.51
N LYS A 158 -0.73 19.71 4.79
CA LYS A 158 -1.60 19.55 3.61
C LYS A 158 -3.09 19.50 4.00
N ILE A 159 -3.44 18.99 5.18
CA ILE A 159 -4.83 19.02 5.70
C ILE A 159 -5.15 20.23 6.57
N ASN A 160 -4.24 21.21 6.66
CA ASN A 160 -4.38 22.42 7.46
C ASN A 160 -4.62 22.14 8.96
N CYS A 161 -4.07 21.05 9.49
CA CYS A 161 -4.12 20.75 10.93
C CYS A 161 -2.91 21.38 11.65
N PRO A 162 -3.09 21.87 12.90
CA PRO A 162 -1.97 22.34 13.70
C PRO A 162 -0.92 21.23 13.87
N SER A 163 0.35 21.58 13.68
CA SER A 163 1.45 20.65 13.93
C SER A 163 1.78 20.63 15.41
N PRO A 164 1.69 19.48 16.10
CA PRO A 164 2.14 19.35 17.48
C PRO A 164 3.68 19.32 17.54
N SER A 165 4.22 19.31 18.76
CA SER A 165 5.67 19.21 18.98
C SER A 165 6.22 17.85 18.58
N ASP A 166 7.53 17.79 18.30
CA ASP A 166 8.19 16.54 17.87
C ASP A 166 8.08 15.44 18.93
N LEU A 167 8.04 15.80 20.21
CA LEU A 167 7.82 14.85 21.30
C LEU A 167 6.44 14.17 21.20
N ILE A 168 5.39 14.94 20.85
CA ILE A 168 4.04 14.40 20.69
C ILE A 168 3.96 13.51 19.45
N ILE A 169 4.56 13.94 18.33
CA ILE A 169 4.62 13.15 17.10
C ILE A 169 5.38 11.84 17.33
N ARG A 170 6.54 11.91 17.99
CA ARG A 170 7.33 10.74 18.37
C ARG A 170 6.54 9.77 19.23
N ASN A 171 5.85 10.25 20.26
CA ASN A 171 5.04 9.39 21.11
C ASN A 171 3.89 8.71 20.33
N ALA A 172 3.26 9.42 19.39
CA ALA A 172 2.22 8.85 18.53
C ALA A 172 2.77 7.75 17.61
N ILE A 173 3.99 7.94 17.08
CA ILE A 173 4.72 6.94 16.29
C ILE A 173 5.07 5.72 17.16
N ASP A 174 5.69 5.92 18.33
CA ASP A 174 6.10 4.84 19.24
C ASP A 174 4.90 3.97 19.67
N GLN A 175 3.76 4.61 19.94
CA GLN A 175 2.51 3.91 20.24
C GLN A 175 2.01 3.08 19.06
N ALA A 176 2.06 3.62 17.83
CA ALA A 176 1.70 2.87 16.63
C ALA A 176 2.67 1.70 16.39
N VAL A 177 3.98 1.89 16.60
CA VAL A 177 4.98 0.82 16.47
C VAL A 177 4.69 -0.34 17.42
N THR A 178 4.33 -0.01 18.67
CA THR A 178 3.97 -1.01 19.69
C THR A 178 2.78 -1.86 19.27
N VAL A 179 1.80 -1.28 18.57
CA VAL A 179 0.60 -1.99 18.13
C VAL A 179 0.87 -2.88 16.90
N TYR A 180 1.68 -2.40 15.95
CA TYR A 180 1.77 -3.03 14.62
C TYR A 180 3.04 -3.85 14.37
N SER A 181 4.08 -3.74 15.20
CA SER A 181 5.36 -4.44 14.97
C SER A 181 5.18 -5.95 14.79
N GLU A 182 4.49 -6.61 15.73
CA GLU A 182 4.27 -8.05 15.67
C GLU A 182 3.30 -8.48 14.55
N LEU A 183 2.43 -7.58 14.09
CA LEU A 183 1.54 -7.85 12.96
C LEU A 183 2.33 -7.80 11.64
N ILE A 184 3.23 -6.82 11.50
CA ILE A 184 4.10 -6.66 10.34
C ILE A 184 5.11 -7.82 10.23
N LYS A 185 5.72 -8.25 11.34
CA LYS A 185 6.64 -9.41 11.35
C LYS A 185 5.99 -10.73 10.90
N LYS A 186 4.66 -10.84 11.01
CA LYS A 186 3.89 -12.02 10.58
C LYS A 186 3.49 -12.00 9.11
N LEU A 187 3.75 -10.90 8.40
CA LEU A 187 3.48 -10.83 6.96
C LEU A 187 4.32 -11.87 6.22
N LYS A 188 3.67 -12.55 5.28
CA LYS A 188 4.35 -13.51 4.40
C LYS A 188 5.15 -12.77 3.34
N ALA A 189 6.24 -13.40 2.88
CA ALA A 189 7.02 -12.86 1.78
C ALA A 189 6.16 -12.61 0.53
N PHE A 190 6.54 -11.60 -0.24
CA PHE A 190 5.87 -11.26 -1.49
C PHE A 190 5.76 -12.46 -2.42
N LYS A 191 4.52 -12.75 -2.86
CA LYS A 191 4.21 -13.80 -3.83
C LYS A 191 3.41 -13.19 -4.97
N PRO A 192 3.92 -13.21 -6.21
CA PRO A 192 3.19 -12.70 -7.38
C PRO A 192 1.84 -13.40 -7.57
N ILE A 193 0.84 -12.66 -8.05
CA ILE A 193 -0.55 -13.10 -8.21
C ILE A 193 -1.06 -12.83 -9.65
N ARG A 194 -0.16 -12.59 -10.60
CA ARG A 194 -0.52 -12.25 -11.98
C ARG A 194 -1.18 -13.44 -12.70
N LYS A 195 -2.35 -13.20 -13.29
CA LYS A 195 -3.11 -14.18 -14.09
C LYS A 195 -2.29 -14.80 -15.23
N TYR A 196 -1.39 -14.03 -15.84
CA TYR A 196 -0.58 -14.45 -16.99
C TYR A 196 0.89 -14.67 -16.62
N GLN A 197 1.17 -15.03 -15.35
CA GLN A 197 2.51 -15.38 -14.92
C GLN A 197 3.00 -16.66 -15.60
N ALA A 198 4.26 -16.69 -16.01
CA ALA A 198 4.88 -17.91 -16.51
C ALA A 198 5.19 -18.87 -15.36
N HIS A 199 4.72 -20.12 -15.46
CA HIS A 199 4.98 -21.18 -14.50
C HIS A 199 5.99 -22.18 -15.07
N PRO A 200 7.09 -22.48 -14.36
CA PRO A 200 8.06 -23.46 -14.84
C PRO A 200 7.47 -24.87 -14.78
N LEU A 201 8.02 -25.76 -15.61
CA LEU A 201 7.72 -27.18 -15.52
C LEU A 201 8.58 -27.87 -14.45
N CYS A 202 7.99 -28.87 -13.82
CA CYS A 202 8.65 -29.70 -12.83
C CYS A 202 9.82 -30.47 -13.45
N LYS A 203 11.00 -30.36 -12.82
CA LYS A 203 12.25 -31.00 -13.27
C LYS A 203 12.40 -32.47 -12.82
N ALA A 204 11.42 -33.04 -12.12
CA ALA A 204 11.43 -34.47 -11.83
C ALA A 204 11.35 -35.29 -13.11
N ARG A 205 12.08 -36.40 -13.15
CA ARG A 205 12.06 -37.35 -14.25
C ARG A 205 10.62 -37.76 -14.55
N ASN A 206 10.19 -37.59 -15.81
CA ASN A 206 8.86 -37.95 -16.32
C ASN A 206 7.65 -37.24 -15.66
N CYS A 207 7.84 -36.15 -14.89
CA CYS A 207 6.71 -35.41 -14.33
C CYS A 207 6.16 -34.38 -15.34
N ASN A 208 7.00 -33.44 -15.78
CA ASN A 208 6.66 -32.36 -16.73
C ASN A 208 5.38 -31.56 -16.40
N GLN A 209 4.89 -31.64 -15.16
CA GLN A 209 3.71 -30.88 -14.72
C GLN A 209 4.10 -29.43 -14.39
N PRO A 210 3.19 -28.47 -14.52
CA PRO A 210 3.42 -27.10 -14.06
C PRO A 210 3.79 -27.04 -12.57
N MET A 211 4.42 -25.96 -12.16
CA MET A 211 4.69 -25.68 -10.76
C MET A 211 4.00 -24.39 -10.32
N ASP A 212 3.32 -24.46 -9.18
CA ASP A 212 2.64 -23.32 -8.57
C ASP A 212 3.54 -22.62 -7.56
N LEU A 213 3.40 -21.30 -7.47
CA LEU A 213 4.01 -20.52 -6.40
C LEU A 213 3.19 -20.66 -5.11
N VAL A 214 3.85 -21.16 -4.07
CA VAL A 214 3.25 -21.38 -2.75
C VAL A 214 4.16 -20.85 -1.65
N HIS A 215 3.58 -20.57 -0.49
CA HIS A 215 4.35 -20.30 0.72
C HIS A 215 4.72 -21.62 1.39
N ASP A 216 5.97 -21.75 1.85
CA ASP A 216 6.39 -22.84 2.74
C ASP A 216 5.93 -22.57 4.20
N GLU A 217 6.25 -23.50 5.11
CA GLU A 217 5.91 -23.37 6.54
C GLU A 217 6.60 -22.17 7.22
N LYS A 218 7.69 -21.68 6.65
CA LYS A 218 8.46 -20.53 7.14
C LYS A 218 7.99 -19.21 6.50
N GLY A 219 7.03 -19.24 5.58
CA GLY A 219 6.52 -18.06 4.87
C GLY A 219 7.35 -17.63 3.66
N ASN A 220 8.36 -18.42 3.24
CA ASN A 220 9.11 -18.17 2.02
C ASN A 220 8.33 -18.62 0.78
N VAL A 221 8.62 -18.03 -0.36
CA VAL A 221 7.98 -18.41 -1.63
C VAL A 221 8.81 -19.47 -2.35
N ILE A 222 8.17 -20.57 -2.71
CA ILE A 222 8.75 -21.70 -3.46
C ILE A 222 7.85 -22.10 -4.63
N TYR A 223 8.43 -22.73 -5.65
CA TYR A 223 7.68 -23.47 -6.65
C TYR A 223 7.39 -24.87 -6.11
N ARG A 224 6.14 -25.31 -6.16
CA ARG A 224 5.72 -26.68 -5.84
C ARG A 224 5.06 -27.32 -7.06
N CYS A 225 5.44 -28.55 -7.37
CA CYS A 225 4.81 -29.31 -8.44
C CYS A 225 3.29 -29.44 -8.22
N THR A 226 2.48 -29.26 -9.26
CA THR A 226 1.02 -29.42 -9.19
C THR A 226 0.58 -30.88 -9.07
N ASN A 227 1.45 -31.84 -9.40
CA ASN A 227 1.16 -33.27 -9.23
C ASN A 227 1.21 -33.66 -7.75
N PRO A 228 0.10 -34.11 -7.14
CA PRO A 228 0.06 -34.50 -5.73
C PRO A 228 1.01 -35.65 -5.38
N LEU A 229 1.36 -36.48 -6.36
CA LEU A 229 2.29 -37.61 -6.20
C LEU A 229 3.76 -37.20 -6.34
N CYS A 230 4.04 -35.93 -6.63
CA CYS A 230 5.39 -35.41 -6.86
C CYS A 230 5.79 -34.40 -5.78
N SER A 231 6.77 -34.77 -4.96
CA SER A 231 7.24 -33.94 -3.84
C SER A 231 8.30 -32.88 -4.23
N ILE A 232 8.52 -32.63 -5.53
CA ILE A 232 9.54 -31.66 -5.96
C ILE A 232 9.09 -30.24 -5.66
N CYS A 233 9.98 -29.52 -4.99
CA CYS A 233 9.90 -28.08 -4.77
C CYS A 233 11.20 -27.42 -5.22
N ASN A 234 11.12 -26.20 -5.77
CA ASN A 234 12.29 -25.41 -6.14
C ASN A 234 12.23 -24.05 -5.43
N ASP A 235 13.40 -23.56 -5.01
CA ASP A 235 13.52 -22.21 -4.47
C ASP A 235 13.23 -21.16 -5.55
N VAL A 236 12.65 -20.04 -5.13
CA VAL A 236 12.32 -18.90 -5.99
C VAL A 236 13.21 -17.74 -5.61
N LYS A 237 13.79 -17.08 -6.61
CA LYS A 237 14.37 -15.75 -6.46
C LYS A 237 13.46 -14.76 -7.17
N ILE A 238 12.90 -13.84 -6.39
CA ILE A 238 12.13 -12.72 -6.91
C ILE A 238 13.05 -11.51 -6.84
N TYR A 239 13.42 -11.01 -8.01
CA TYR A 239 14.09 -9.73 -8.17
C TYR A 239 13.01 -8.67 -8.08
#